data_AF-A0A841S9T7-F1
#
_entry.id   AF-A0A841S9T7-F1
#
_cell.length_a   1.000
_cell.length_b   1.000
_cell.length_c   1.000
_cell.angle_alpha   90.00
_cell.angle_beta   90.00
_cell.angle_gamma   90.00
#
_symmetry.space_group_name_H-M   'P 1'
#
loop_
_entity.id
_entity.type
_entity.pdbx_description
1 polymer ?
#
loop_
_entity_poly.entity_id
_entity_poly.type
_entity_poly.pdbx_seq_one_letter_code
_entity_poly.pdbx_strand_id
1 'polypeptide(L)' 'MPLASFPAKGVPTPTDNATSGDVQIRVGGRWIAGHELGRRSGEVLVSHHGHLVWVDNESVRPASS' A
#
# COMPACT_ATOMS: atom_id res chain seq x y z
N MET A 1 20.01 -45.23 0.63
CA MET A 1 20.39 -43.88 0.18
C MET A 1 19.31 -42.91 0.66
N PRO A 2 19.50 -42.09 1.70
CA PRO A 2 18.53 -41.05 2.04
C PRO A 2 18.77 -39.79 1.19
N LEU A 3 17.71 -39.33 0.54
CA LEU A 3 17.67 -38.08 -0.23
C LEU A 3 17.79 -36.89 0.74
N ALA A 4 18.82 -36.06 0.56
CA ALA A 4 19.02 -34.87 1.38
C ALA A 4 17.85 -33.89 1.18
N SER A 5 17.10 -33.65 2.26
CA SER A 5 16.08 -32.61 2.34
C SER A 5 16.77 -31.27 2.55
N PHE A 6 16.78 -30.42 1.52
CA PHE A 6 17.24 -29.04 1.64
C PHE A 6 16.11 -28.20 2.24
N PRO A 7 16.37 -27.37 3.27
CA PRO A 7 15.35 -26.46 3.77
C PRO A 7 15.04 -25.46 2.65
N ALA A 8 13.80 -25.46 2.17
CA ALA A 8 13.31 -24.42 1.28
C ALA A 8 13.57 -23.06 1.97
N LYS A 9 14.49 -22.27 1.41
CA LYS A 9 14.66 -20.86 1.77
C LYS A 9 13.26 -20.25 1.74
N GLY A 10 12.80 -19.76 2.89
CA GLY A 10 11.50 -19.14 3.04
C GLY A 10 11.27 -18.17 1.90
N VAL A 11 10.24 -18.44 1.11
CA VAL A 11 9.70 -17.45 0.17
C VAL A 11 9.37 -16.24 1.02
N PRO A 12 9.86 -15.03 0.72
CA PRO A 12 9.38 -13.84 1.40
C PRO A 12 7.90 -13.74 1.03
N THR A 13 7.02 -14.10 1.97
CA THR A 13 5.60 -13.80 1.87
C THR A 13 5.52 -12.29 1.75
N PRO A 14 4.95 -11.72 0.67
CA PRO A 14 4.69 -10.29 0.64
C PRO A 14 3.73 -10.01 1.80
N THR A 15 4.29 -9.52 2.90
CA THR A 15 3.51 -9.10 4.06
C THR A 15 3.15 -7.65 3.83
N ASP A 16 2.43 -7.40 2.76
CA ASP A 16 1.77 -6.12 2.57
C ASP A 16 0.29 -6.48 2.44
N ASN A 17 -0.34 -6.58 3.61
CA ASN A 17 -1.78 -6.42 3.70
C ASN A 17 -2.00 -4.92 3.41
N ALA A 18 -1.80 -4.51 2.15
CA ALA A 18 -2.17 -3.21 1.64
C ALA A 18 -3.63 -3.11 2.04
N THR A 19 -3.90 -2.30 3.05
CA THR A 19 -5.26 -2.08 3.52
C THR A 19 -5.90 -1.26 2.42
N SER A 20 -6.37 -1.96 1.39
CA SER A 20 -7.13 -1.37 0.30
C SER A 20 -8.38 -0.82 0.98
N GLY A 21 -8.46 0.49 1.04
CA GLY A 21 -9.36 1.18 1.93
C GLY A 21 -9.49 2.62 1.52
N ASP A 22 -10.61 3.21 1.92
CA ASP A 22 -10.83 4.62 1.67
C ASP A 22 -9.86 5.44 2.52
N VAL A 23 -9.11 6.29 1.84
CA VAL A 23 -8.11 7.18 2.41
C VAL A 23 -8.43 8.62 2.01
N GLN A 24 -7.80 9.55 2.70
CA GLN A 24 -7.76 10.94 2.27
C GLN A 24 -6.32 11.33 1.97
N ILE A 25 -6.12 11.96 0.81
CA ILE A 25 -4.83 12.47 0.36
C ILE A 25 -4.80 13.99 0.44
N ARG A 26 -3.64 14.57 0.76
CA ARG A 26 -3.45 16.02 0.84
C ARG A 26 -3.03 16.58 -0.52
N VAL A 27 -3.88 17.39 -1.13
CA VAL A 27 -3.63 18.05 -2.42
C VAL A 27 -3.92 19.54 -2.28
N GLY A 28 -2.91 20.39 -2.55
CA GLY A 28 -3.06 21.85 -2.46
C GLY A 28 -3.53 22.34 -1.08
N GLY A 29 -3.14 21.64 0.00
CA GLY A 29 -3.56 21.96 1.37
C GLY A 29 -4.94 21.43 1.79
N ARG A 30 -5.68 20.77 0.90
CA ARG A 30 -6.99 20.17 1.18
C ARG A 30 -6.91 18.65 1.24
N TRP A 31 -7.73 18.04 2.09
CA TRP A 31 -7.91 16.58 2.12
C TRP A 31 -8.96 16.18 1.08
N ILE A 32 -8.60 15.24 0.22
CA ILE A 32 -9.43 14.75 -0.87
C ILE A 32 -9.60 13.25 -0.69
N ALA A 33 -10.81 12.73 -0.92
CA ALA A 33 -11.07 11.30 -0.85
C ALA A 33 -10.34 10.53 -1.96
N GLY A 34 -9.75 9.40 -1.62
CA GLY A 34 -9.13 8.48 -2.56
C GLY A 34 -9.20 7.05 -2.04
N HIS A 35 -8.82 6.11 -2.87
CA HIS A 35 -8.77 4.70 -2.50
C HIS A 35 -7.34 4.20 -2.57
N GLU A 36 -6.83 3.69 -1.45
CA GLU A 36 -5.50 3.09 -1.39
C GLU A 36 -5.50 1.78 -2.17
N LEU A 37 -4.51 1.60 -3.05
CA LEU A 37 -4.33 0.38 -3.85
C LEU A 37 -3.04 -0.38 -3.51
N GLY A 38 -2.10 0.27 -2.84
CA GLY A 38 -0.84 -0.35 -2.46
C GLY A 38 0.12 0.65 -1.84
N ARG A 39 1.14 0.13 -1.16
CA ARG A 39 2.20 0.93 -0.55
C ARG A 39 3.55 0.53 -1.10
N ARG A 40 4.44 1.51 -1.19
CA ARG A 40 5.87 1.29 -1.38
C ARG A 40 6.63 2.15 -0.38
N SER A 41 7.95 1.96 -0.26
CA SER A 41 8.79 2.60 0.76
C SER A 41 8.58 4.13 0.85
N GLY A 42 7.71 4.57 1.76
CA GLY A 42 7.40 5.99 2.00
C GLY A 42 6.22 6.56 1.21
N GLU A 43 5.62 5.82 0.29
CA GLU A 43 4.56 6.31 -0.61
C GLU A 43 3.37 5.35 -0.68
N VAL A 44 2.20 5.90 -0.96
CA VAL A 44 0.93 5.19 -1.11
C VAL A 44 0.41 5.44 -2.52
N LEU A 45 0.05 4.36 -3.22
CA LEU A 45 -0.65 4.44 -4.49
C LEU A 45 -2.13 4.68 -4.20
N VAL A 46 -2.64 5.80 -4.66
CA VAL A 46 -4.03 6.20 -4.45
C VAL A 46 -4.74 6.38 -5.79
N SER A 47 -5.93 5.80 -5.88
CA SER A 47 -6.88 6.05 -6.96
C SER A 47 -7.83 7.17 -6.57
N HIS A 48 -7.94 8.18 -7.43
CA HIS A 48 -8.86 9.30 -7.28
C HIS A 48 -9.54 9.60 -8.62
N HIS A 49 -10.86 9.41 -8.71
CA HIS A 49 -11.66 9.58 -9.95
C HIS A 49 -11.08 8.90 -11.21
N GLY A 50 -10.43 7.75 -11.07
CA GLY A 50 -9.81 7.03 -12.19
C GLY A 50 -8.37 7.46 -12.51
N HIS A 51 -7.83 8.44 -11.78
CA HIS A 51 -6.42 8.79 -11.82
C HIS A 51 -5.64 8.07 -10.72
N LEU A 52 -4.48 7.53 -11.08
CA LEU A 52 -3.55 6.88 -10.16
C LEU A 52 -2.40 7.82 -9.82
N VAL A 53 -2.17 8.04 -8.53
CA VAL A 53 -1.14 8.96 -8.05
C VAL A 53 -0.38 8.31 -6.91
N TRP A 54 0.95 8.42 -6.95
CA TRP A 54 1.80 8.11 -5.79
C TRP A 54 1.86 9.34 -4.89
N VAL A 55 1.54 9.14 -3.62
CA VAL A 55 1.48 10.21 -2.62
C VAL A 55 2.35 9.81 -1.44
N ASP A 56 3.13 10.74 -0.90
CA ASP A 56 3.91 10.49 0.32
C ASP A 56 3.01 10.03 1.46
N ASN A 57 3.48 9.09 2.29
CA ASN A 57 2.73 8.53 3.41
C ASN A 57 2.27 9.63 4.39
N GLU A 58 3.10 10.66 4.60
CA GLU A 58 2.75 11.82 5.44
C GLU A 58 1.57 12.64 4.89
N SER A 59 1.29 12.52 3.60
CA SER A 59 0.19 13.17 2.90
C SER A 59 -1.03 12.25 2.75
N VAL A 60 -1.04 11.08 3.40
CA VAL A 60 -2.16 10.13 3.39
C VAL A 60 -2.65 9.92 4.82
N ARG A 61 -3.98 9.87 5.00
CA ARG A 61 -4.61 9.46 6.26
C ARG A 61 -5.77 8.52 6.02
N PRO A 62 -6.11 7.64 6.98
CA PRO A 62 -7.32 6.83 6.87
C PRO A 62 -8.55 7.73 6.77
N ALA A 63 -9.50 7.40 5.91
CA ALA A 63 -10.81 8.03 5.97
C ALA A 63 -11.46 7.56 7.29
N SER A 64 -11.71 8.50 8.20
CA SER A 64 -12.48 8.21 9.40
C SER A 64 -13.92 7.91 8.97
N SER A 65 -14.31 6.64 9.00
CA SER A 65 -15.70 6.21 8.82
C SER A 65 -16.62 6.74 9.92
#